data_AF-A0A954ABX5-F1
#
_entry.id   AF-A0A954ABX5-F1
#
_cell.length_a   1.000
_cell.length_b   1.000
_cell.length_c   1.000
_cell.angle_alpha   90.00
_cell.angle_beta   90.00
_cell.angle_gamma   90.00
#
_symmetry.space_group_name_H-M   'P 1'
#
loop_
_entity.id
_entity.type
_entity.pdbx_description
1 polymer ?
#
loop_
_entity_poly.entity_id
_entity_poly.type
_entity_poly.pdbx_seq_one_letter_code
_entity_poly.pdbx_strand_id
1 'polypeptide(L)'
;DFSHPFHTTGLAIATRAEQSASIGAVLKRLFSMQFLRAIAGLGLLLFVVGVLVWYAERRRNPEEFGGPVLRGIGSGFWWSAVTMTTVGYGDKSPRTFVGRAIALVWMFAAIILISGVTAAITTALTVSSLEGRVRGPDDLSRVNVGALRGTTGNEWLTGAFVSHTDYADMASGLRALQVGDIDAFVH
;
A
#
# COMPACT_ATOMS: atom_id res chain seq x y z
N ASP A 1 11.50 -51.48 12.63
CA ASP A 1 12.44 -50.80 13.53
C ASP A 1 13.12 -49.72 12.72
N PHE A 2 12.85 -48.44 13.02
CA PHE A 2 13.36 -47.30 12.25
C PHE A 2 14.26 -46.44 13.15
N SER A 3 15.43 -46.06 12.65
CA SER A 3 16.39 -45.18 13.32
C SER A 3 15.86 -43.75 13.43
N HIS A 4 16.39 -42.98 14.39
CA HIS A 4 15.98 -41.59 14.62
C HIS A 4 16.12 -40.72 13.35
N PRO A 5 15.16 -39.83 13.04
CA PRO A 5 15.18 -39.03 11.81
C PRO A 5 16.34 -38.04 11.81
N PHE A 6 17.21 -38.12 10.79
CA PHE A 6 18.31 -37.16 10.59
C PHE A 6 17.93 -36.04 9.58
N HIS A 7 16.84 -36.24 8.83
CA HIS A 7 16.29 -35.28 7.87
C HIS A 7 14.76 -35.20 8.02
N THR A 8 14.23 -34.02 8.30
CA THR A 8 12.80 -33.71 8.15
C THR A 8 12.50 -33.48 6.68
N THR A 9 12.13 -34.54 5.95
CA THR A 9 11.54 -34.39 4.62
C THR A 9 10.12 -33.87 4.78
N GLY A 10 9.90 -32.62 4.42
CA GLY A 10 8.60 -31.97 4.42
C GLY A 10 8.04 -31.86 3.01
N LEU A 11 6.71 -31.73 2.90
CA LEU A 11 6.03 -31.37 1.67
C LEU A 11 6.53 -29.99 1.20
N ALA A 12 7.12 -29.91 0.00
CA ALA A 12 7.57 -28.64 -0.56
C ALA A 12 6.57 -28.13 -1.60
N ILE A 13 6.22 -26.85 -1.53
CA ILE A 13 5.34 -26.18 -2.49
C ILE A 13 6.16 -25.11 -3.20
N ALA A 14 6.33 -25.25 -4.50
CA ALA A 14 6.93 -24.24 -5.36
C ALA A 14 5.85 -23.39 -5.99
N THR A 15 5.92 -22.07 -5.81
CA THR A 15 5.04 -21.09 -6.45
C THR A 15 5.86 -20.23 -7.41
N ARG A 16 5.23 -19.72 -8.47
CA ARG A 16 5.87 -18.71 -9.30
C ARG A 16 6.13 -17.45 -8.47
N ALA A 17 7.35 -16.92 -8.52
CA ALA A 17 7.61 -15.56 -8.08
C ALA A 17 6.89 -14.59 -9.04
N GLU A 18 5.74 -14.07 -8.62
CA GLU A 18 4.97 -13.08 -9.39
C GLU A 18 5.89 -11.90 -9.76
N GLN A 19 6.10 -11.73 -11.06
CA GLN A 19 7.09 -10.81 -11.60
C GLN A 19 6.52 -9.39 -11.56
N SER A 20 6.99 -8.64 -10.56
CA SER A 20 7.09 -7.18 -10.43
C SER A 20 5.92 -6.34 -10.96
N ALA A 21 5.32 -5.56 -10.05
CA ALA A 21 4.32 -4.53 -10.33
C ALA A 21 4.60 -3.79 -11.66
N SER A 22 3.80 -4.09 -12.69
CA SER A 22 3.87 -3.39 -13.97
C SER A 22 3.65 -1.90 -13.73
N ILE A 23 4.55 -1.05 -14.24
CA ILE A 23 4.47 0.42 -14.11
C ILE A 23 3.10 0.94 -14.57
N GLY A 24 2.49 0.29 -15.57
CA GLY A 24 1.13 0.62 -16.03
C GLY A 24 0.04 0.32 -15.00
N ALA A 25 0.19 -0.76 -14.21
CA ALA A 25 -0.73 -1.08 -13.12
C ALA A 25 -0.58 -0.08 -11.96
N VAL A 26 0.65 0.35 -11.66
CA VAL A 26 0.91 1.42 -10.68
C VAL A 26 0.27 2.73 -11.11
N LEU A 27 0.43 3.12 -12.39
CA LEU A 27 -0.16 4.33 -12.94
C LEU A 27 -1.70 4.30 -12.87
N LYS A 28 -2.33 3.17 -13.23
CA LYS A 28 -3.78 3.00 -13.10
C LYS A 28 -4.29 3.11 -11.66
N ARG A 29 -3.49 2.67 -10.67
CA ARG A 29 -3.82 2.84 -9.24
C ARG A 29 -3.72 4.30 -8.80
N LEU A 30 -2.71 5.04 -9.28
CA LEU A 30 -2.56 6.48 -9.03
C LEU A 30 -3.65 7.32 -9.71
N PHE A 31 -4.20 6.89 -10.84
CA PHE A 31 -5.37 7.55 -11.47
C PHE A 31 -6.71 6.92 -11.08
N SER A 32 -6.75 6.17 -9.97
CA SER A 32 -8.01 5.63 -9.47
C SER A 32 -8.91 6.75 -8.93
N MET A 33 -10.22 6.57 -9.07
CA MET A 33 -11.21 7.50 -8.51
C MET A 33 -11.02 7.69 -6.99
N GLN A 34 -10.57 6.65 -6.29
CA GLN A 34 -10.27 6.70 -4.86
C GLN A 34 -9.08 7.62 -4.57
N PHE A 35 -7.98 7.48 -5.31
CA PHE A 35 -6.83 8.35 -5.17
C PHE A 35 -7.19 9.82 -5.48
N LEU A 36 -7.93 10.06 -6.56
CA LEU A 36 -8.35 11.40 -6.92
C LEU A 36 -9.25 12.04 -5.85
N ARG A 37 -10.19 11.27 -5.27
CA ARG A 37 -11.01 11.73 -4.15
C ARG A 37 -10.18 12.05 -2.90
N ALA A 38 -9.16 11.24 -2.60
CA ALA A 38 -8.26 11.50 -1.47
C ALA A 38 -7.45 12.79 -1.68
N ILE A 39 -6.87 12.99 -2.86
CA ILE A 39 -6.14 14.22 -3.20
C ILE A 39 -7.06 15.44 -3.20
N ALA A 40 -8.28 15.32 -3.75
CA ALA A 40 -9.25 16.41 -3.75
C ALA A 40 -9.72 16.76 -2.32
N GLY A 41 -9.98 15.75 -1.48
CA GLY A 41 -10.33 15.94 -0.08
C GLY A 41 -9.22 16.61 0.72
N LEU A 42 -7.97 16.20 0.48
CA LEU A 42 -6.81 16.83 1.10
C LEU A 42 -6.64 18.28 0.62
N GLY A 43 -6.73 18.53 -0.69
CA GLY A 43 -6.67 19.87 -1.26
C GLY A 43 -7.76 20.79 -0.73
N LEU A 44 -8.98 20.28 -0.55
CA LEU A 44 -10.09 21.01 0.07
C LEU A 44 -9.79 21.34 1.53
N LEU A 45 -9.24 20.40 2.30
CA LEU A 45 -8.87 20.62 3.69
C LEU A 45 -7.81 21.72 3.82
N LEU A 46 -6.74 21.65 3.01
CA LEU A 46 -5.71 22.69 2.92
C LEU A 46 -6.33 24.04 2.57
N PHE A 47 -7.25 24.06 1.61
CA PHE A 47 -7.96 25.28 1.21
C PHE A 47 -8.77 25.88 2.37
N VAL A 48 -9.55 25.06 3.07
CA VAL A 48 -10.36 25.50 4.23
C VAL A 48 -9.46 26.09 5.31
N VAL A 49 -8.41 25.38 5.72
CA VAL A 49 -7.47 25.85 6.74
C VAL A 49 -6.76 27.13 6.29
N GLY A 50 -6.32 27.18 5.03
CA GLY A 50 -5.70 28.35 4.44
C GLY A 50 -6.61 29.58 4.45
N VAL A 51 -7.88 29.42 4.11
CA VAL A 51 -8.89 30.49 4.17
C VAL A 51 -9.12 30.94 5.62
N LEU A 52 -9.20 30.01 6.58
CA LEU A 52 -9.39 30.35 8.00
C LEU A 52 -8.23 31.17 8.54
N VAL A 53 -6.99 30.77 8.27
CA VAL A 53 -5.79 31.50 8.69
C VAL A 53 -5.71 32.83 7.98
N TRP A 54 -5.93 32.87 6.66
CA TRP A 54 -5.97 34.13 5.91
C TRP A 54 -6.99 35.09 6.49
N TYR A 55 -8.20 34.62 6.81
CA TYR A 55 -9.25 35.46 7.39
C TYR A 55 -8.84 36.04 8.75
N ALA A 56 -8.18 35.23 9.61
CA ALA A 56 -7.67 35.67 10.90
C ALA A 56 -6.51 36.67 10.78
N GLU A 57 -5.63 36.49 9.79
CA GLU A 57 -4.39 37.24 9.65
C GLU A 57 -4.51 38.49 8.75
N ARG A 58 -5.43 38.51 7.77
CA ARG A 58 -5.52 39.55 6.72
C ARG A 58 -5.48 40.99 7.24
N ARG A 59 -6.05 41.26 8.42
CA ARG A 59 -6.12 42.61 9.00
C ARG A 59 -4.87 43.01 9.79
N ARG A 60 -4.18 42.06 10.43
CA ARG A 60 -3.09 42.32 11.38
C ARG A 60 -1.72 41.87 10.88
N ASN A 61 -1.67 41.06 9.83
CA ASN A 61 -0.45 40.64 9.14
C ASN A 61 -0.62 40.82 7.61
N PRO A 62 -0.81 42.06 7.13
CA PRO A 62 -1.01 42.33 5.71
C PRO A 62 0.26 42.12 4.87
N GLU A 63 1.44 42.12 5.49
CA GLU A 63 2.73 41.87 4.81
C GLU A 63 2.77 40.46 4.21
N GLU A 64 2.29 39.45 4.97
CA GLU A 64 2.33 38.05 4.56
C GLU A 64 1.00 37.53 3.98
N PHE A 65 -0.13 38.04 4.47
CA PHE A 65 -1.49 37.57 4.12
C PHE A 65 -2.39 38.65 3.49
N GLY A 66 -1.85 39.83 3.18
CA GLY A 66 -2.59 40.94 2.59
C GLY A 66 -2.68 40.91 1.06
N GLY A 67 -3.00 42.07 0.48
CA GLY A 67 -3.22 42.24 -0.95
C GLY A 67 -4.63 41.84 -1.42
N PRO A 68 -4.82 41.59 -2.74
CA PRO A 68 -6.08 41.12 -3.29
C PRO A 68 -6.53 39.82 -2.61
N VAL A 69 -7.84 39.64 -2.46
CA VAL A 69 -8.44 38.47 -1.77
C VAL A 69 -7.88 37.15 -2.29
N LEU A 70 -7.76 37.00 -3.62
CA LEU A 70 -7.23 35.80 -4.25
C LEU A 70 -5.79 35.49 -3.83
N ARG A 71 -4.94 36.54 -3.74
CA ARG A 71 -3.54 36.41 -3.34
C ARG A 71 -3.42 36.01 -1.88
N GLY A 72 -4.22 36.63 -1.00
CA GLY A 72 -4.22 36.30 0.42
C GLY A 72 -4.72 34.89 0.72
N ILE A 73 -5.77 34.42 0.02
CA ILE A 73 -6.22 33.03 0.11
C ILE A 73 -5.12 32.07 -0.39
N GLY A 74 -4.46 32.41 -1.50
CA GLY A 74 -3.31 31.65 -2.01
C GLY A 74 -2.16 31.57 -1.00
N SER A 75 -1.85 32.68 -0.31
CA SER A 75 -0.89 32.73 0.80
C SER A 75 -1.28 31.80 1.95
N GLY A 76 -2.56 31.79 2.33
CA GLY A 76 -3.09 30.88 3.37
C GLY A 76 -3.00 29.42 2.96
N PHE A 77 -3.41 29.08 1.73
CA PHE A 77 -3.31 27.72 1.19
C PHE A 77 -1.84 27.25 1.15
N TRP A 78 -0.94 28.07 0.62
CA TRP A 78 0.49 27.80 0.62
C TRP A 78 1.04 27.52 2.02
N TRP A 79 0.70 28.38 2.98
CA TRP A 79 1.09 28.21 4.38
C TRP A 79 0.57 26.88 4.97
N SER A 80 -0.70 26.53 4.71
CA SER A 80 -1.29 25.29 5.20
C SER A 80 -0.57 24.05 4.65
N ALA A 81 -0.20 24.07 3.37
CA ALA A 81 0.50 23.00 2.69
C ALA A 81 1.93 22.83 3.24
N VAL A 82 2.69 23.93 3.34
CA VAL A 82 4.07 23.96 3.87
C VAL A 82 4.13 23.52 5.33
N THR A 83 3.11 23.88 6.11
CA THR A 83 2.99 23.47 7.53
C THR A 83 2.66 21.99 7.63
N MET A 84 1.73 21.50 6.80
CA MET A 84 1.38 20.08 6.79
C MET A 84 2.56 19.21 6.41
N THR A 85 3.30 19.59 5.37
CA THR A 85 4.48 18.85 4.92
C THR A 85 5.69 19.02 5.83
N THR A 86 5.56 19.77 6.94
CA THR A 86 6.62 20.05 7.91
C THR A 86 7.83 20.76 7.32
N VAL A 87 7.73 21.32 6.11
CA VAL A 87 8.84 22.00 5.42
C VAL A 87 9.15 23.33 6.11
N GLY A 88 8.11 24.09 6.50
CA GLY A 88 8.26 25.25 7.36
C GLY A 88 9.22 26.33 6.85
N TYR A 89 9.09 26.76 5.59
CA TYR A 89 9.96 27.81 5.02
C TYR A 89 10.04 29.11 5.84
N GLY A 90 9.04 29.38 6.67
CA GLY A 90 8.98 30.59 7.50
C GLY A 90 8.64 31.86 6.72
N ASP A 91 8.30 31.74 5.44
CA ASP A 91 7.91 32.86 4.56
C ASP A 91 6.55 33.46 4.94
N LYS A 92 5.71 32.67 5.62
CA LYS A 92 4.40 33.06 6.15
C LYS A 92 4.19 32.44 7.52
N SER A 93 3.66 33.21 8.45
CA SER A 93 3.45 32.79 9.83
C SER A 93 2.28 33.54 10.49
N PRO A 94 1.32 32.84 11.11
CA PRO A 94 0.24 33.49 11.85
C PRO A 94 0.78 34.29 13.04
N ARG A 95 0.49 35.59 13.07
CA ARG A 95 0.93 36.51 14.14
C ARG A 95 -0.20 36.80 15.13
N THR A 96 -1.46 36.65 14.72
CA THR A 96 -2.62 36.90 15.60
C THR A 96 -2.86 35.76 16.59
N PHE A 97 -3.48 36.07 17.72
CA PHE A 97 -3.87 35.06 18.70
C PHE A 97 -4.78 33.98 18.10
N VAL A 98 -5.80 34.40 17.33
CA VAL A 98 -6.73 33.47 16.67
C VAL A 98 -6.02 32.65 15.59
N GLY A 99 -5.18 33.27 14.77
CA GLY A 99 -4.41 32.57 13.74
C GLY A 99 -3.45 31.54 14.34
N ARG A 100 -2.81 31.86 15.48
CA ARG A 100 -1.95 30.91 16.22
C ARG A 100 -2.75 29.74 16.81
N ALA A 101 -3.95 29.99 17.33
CA ALA A 101 -4.83 28.92 17.81
C ALA A 101 -5.24 27.97 16.68
N ILE A 102 -5.64 28.51 15.52
CA ILE A 102 -5.94 27.72 14.31
C ILE A 102 -4.71 26.94 13.86
N ALA A 103 -3.54 27.57 13.85
CA ALA A 103 -2.30 26.92 13.47
C ALA A 103 -1.92 25.76 14.38
N LEU A 104 -2.11 25.91 15.70
CA LEU A 104 -1.83 24.86 16.66
C LEU A 104 -2.72 23.63 16.40
N VAL A 105 -4.02 23.83 16.19
CA VAL A 105 -4.94 22.74 15.85
C VAL A 105 -4.54 22.09 14.52
N TRP A 106 -4.14 22.90 13.53
CA TRP A 106 -3.68 22.40 12.24
C TRP A 106 -2.42 21.55 12.35
N MET A 107 -1.45 21.93 13.18
CA MET A 107 -0.23 21.15 13.39
C MET A 107 -0.53 19.74 13.92
N PHE A 108 -1.42 19.61 14.91
CA PHE A 108 -1.85 18.29 15.40
C PHE A 108 -2.59 17.48 14.33
N ALA A 109 -3.51 18.12 13.61
CA ALA A 109 -4.23 17.46 12.52
C ALA A 109 -3.30 16.98 11.41
N ALA A 110 -2.30 17.78 11.02
CA ALA A 110 -1.30 17.43 10.03
C ALA A 110 -0.49 16.19 10.42
N ILE A 111 -0.07 16.10 11.69
CA ILE A 111 0.66 14.92 12.21
C ILE A 111 -0.21 13.66 12.10
N ILE A 112 -1.47 13.74 12.51
CA ILE A 112 -2.42 12.61 12.41
C ILE A 112 -2.61 12.20 10.94
N LEU A 113 -2.74 13.16 10.03
CA LEU A 113 -2.90 12.91 8.59
C LEU A 113 -1.67 12.22 7.99
N ILE A 114 -0.45 12.72 8.27
CA ILE A 114 0.79 12.11 7.78
C ILE A 114 0.94 10.69 8.32
N SER A 115 0.64 10.48 9.61
CA SER A 115 0.66 9.16 10.24
C SER A 115 -0.35 8.21 9.55
N GLY A 116 -1.57 8.69 9.29
CA GLY A 116 -2.59 7.92 8.59
C GLY A 116 -2.20 7.55 7.15
N VAL A 117 -1.59 8.48 6.40
CA VAL A 117 -1.08 8.21 5.06
C VAL A 117 0.02 7.14 5.10
N THR A 118 0.96 7.28 6.04
CA THR A 118 2.03 6.28 6.23
C THR A 118 1.45 4.91 6.56
N ALA A 119 0.51 4.83 7.50
CA ALA A 119 -0.15 3.59 7.90
C ALA A 119 -0.94 2.95 6.75
N ALA A 120 -1.62 3.76 5.92
CA ALA A 120 -2.34 3.27 4.75
C ALA A 120 -1.38 2.68 3.70
N ILE A 121 -0.23 3.34 3.46
CA ILE A 121 0.81 2.82 2.56
C ILE A 121 1.38 1.50 3.11
N THR A 122 1.76 1.47 4.39
CA THR A 122 2.26 0.24 5.03
C THR A 122 1.24 -0.88 4.92
N THR A 123 -0.03 -0.62 5.22
CA THR A 123 -1.11 -1.61 5.12
C THR A 123 -1.26 -2.13 3.68
N ALA A 124 -1.25 -1.24 2.69
CA ALA A 124 -1.35 -1.64 1.29
C ALA A 124 -0.18 -2.53 0.86
N LEU A 125 1.04 -2.21 1.31
CA LEU A 125 2.22 -3.03 1.06
C LEU A 125 2.11 -4.39 1.76
N THR A 126 1.73 -4.42 3.04
CA THR A 126 1.52 -5.66 3.80
C THR A 126 0.46 -6.55 3.15
N VAL A 127 -0.68 -6.00 2.76
CA VAL A 127 -1.73 -6.76 2.05
C VAL A 127 -1.21 -7.32 0.74
N SER A 128 -0.48 -6.53 -0.05
CA SER A 128 0.10 -7.02 -1.31
C SER A 128 1.17 -8.10 -1.11
N SER A 129 1.91 -8.07 0.00
CA SER A 129 2.85 -9.14 0.38
C SER A 129 2.14 -10.39 0.88
N LEU A 130 0.95 -10.23 1.48
CA LEU A 130 0.11 -11.35 1.88
C LEU A 130 -0.57 -11.99 0.66
N GLU A 131 -0.90 -11.28 -0.41
CA GLU A 131 -1.57 -11.80 -1.61
C GLU A 131 -0.74 -12.77 -2.49
N GLY A 132 0.31 -13.42 -1.97
CA GLY A 132 0.83 -14.63 -2.60
C GLY A 132 -0.29 -15.66 -2.76
N ARG A 133 -0.55 -16.12 -4.00
CA ARG A 133 -1.69 -16.99 -4.37
C ARG A 133 -1.82 -18.26 -3.53
N VAL A 134 -0.72 -18.74 -2.93
CA VAL A 134 -0.67 -19.93 -2.10
C VAL A 134 0.16 -19.64 -0.85
N ARG A 135 -0.48 -19.57 0.32
CA ARG A 135 0.19 -19.33 1.63
C ARG A 135 0.46 -20.62 2.39
N GLY A 136 -0.23 -21.69 2.03
CA GLY A 136 -0.09 -22.99 2.68
C GLY A 136 -0.87 -24.09 1.96
N PRO A 137 -0.87 -25.31 2.54
CA PRO A 137 -1.49 -26.49 1.92
C PRO A 137 -3.00 -26.34 1.70
N ASP A 138 -3.70 -25.56 2.54
CA ASP A 138 -5.15 -25.34 2.42
C ASP A 138 -5.54 -24.55 1.16
N ASP A 139 -4.65 -23.67 0.68
CA ASP A 139 -4.88 -22.85 -0.51
C ASP A 139 -4.72 -23.64 -1.81
N LEU A 140 -4.08 -24.82 -1.77
CA LEU A 140 -3.86 -25.70 -2.93
C LEU A 140 -5.19 -26.17 -3.56
N SER A 141 -6.27 -26.23 -2.78
CA SER A 141 -7.61 -26.56 -3.26
C SER A 141 -8.22 -25.51 -4.20
N ARG A 142 -7.70 -24.29 -4.20
CA ARG A 142 -8.26 -23.13 -4.94
C ARG A 142 -7.48 -22.76 -6.20
N VAL A 143 -6.41 -23.48 -6.49
CA VAL A 143 -5.46 -23.15 -7.56
C VAL A 143 -5.13 -24.39 -8.39
N ASN A 144 -4.52 -24.21 -9.56
CA ASN A 144 -4.08 -25.34 -10.37
C ASN A 144 -2.77 -25.90 -9.80
N VAL A 145 -2.82 -27.13 -9.29
CA VAL A 145 -1.66 -27.78 -8.65
C VAL A 145 -1.05 -28.82 -9.59
N GLY A 146 0.27 -28.82 -9.71
CA GLY A 146 1.02 -29.93 -10.30
C GLY A 146 1.70 -30.76 -9.22
N ALA A 147 1.77 -32.08 -9.40
CA ALA A 147 2.50 -32.96 -8.49
C ALA A 147 3.45 -33.87 -9.26
N LEU A 148 4.62 -34.18 -8.70
CA LEU A 148 5.47 -35.24 -9.25
C LEU A 148 4.84 -36.61 -8.96
N ARG A 149 4.61 -37.40 -10.00
CA ARG A 149 4.01 -38.74 -9.86
C ARG A 149 4.86 -39.64 -8.97
N GLY A 150 4.22 -40.31 -8.02
CA GLY A 150 4.85 -41.29 -7.13
C GLY A 150 5.65 -40.68 -5.98
N THR A 151 5.48 -39.38 -5.68
CA THR A 151 6.03 -38.79 -4.46
C THR A 151 5.01 -38.74 -3.34
N THR A 152 5.50 -38.57 -2.12
CA THR A 152 4.66 -38.32 -0.93
C THR A 152 3.75 -37.11 -1.12
N GLY A 153 4.18 -36.11 -1.91
CA GLY A 153 3.37 -34.94 -2.25
C GLY A 153 2.12 -35.27 -3.07
N ASN A 154 2.25 -36.17 -4.04
CA ASN A 154 1.14 -36.65 -4.86
C ASN A 154 0.14 -37.47 -4.03
N GLU A 155 0.64 -38.39 -3.20
CA GLU A 155 -0.19 -39.21 -2.31
C GLU A 155 -0.97 -38.33 -1.32
N TRP A 156 -0.31 -37.32 -0.75
CA TRP A 156 -0.96 -36.36 0.16
C TRP A 156 -2.06 -35.56 -0.54
N LEU A 157 -1.82 -35.03 -1.75
CA LEU A 157 -2.82 -34.30 -2.54
C LEU A 157 -4.03 -35.15 -2.87
N THR A 158 -3.80 -36.42 -3.23
CA THR A 158 -4.86 -37.39 -3.51
C THR A 158 -5.69 -37.67 -2.26
N GLY A 159 -5.05 -37.88 -1.11
CA GLY A 159 -5.72 -38.09 0.17
C GLY A 159 -6.47 -36.85 0.69
N ALA A 160 -5.98 -35.65 0.35
CA ALA A 160 -6.61 -34.37 0.68
C ALA A 160 -7.71 -33.95 -0.31
N PHE A 161 -8.01 -34.78 -1.33
CA PHE A 161 -8.99 -34.49 -2.39
C PHE A 161 -8.71 -33.19 -3.15
N VAL A 162 -7.43 -32.83 -3.31
CA VAL A 162 -7.00 -31.66 -4.10
C VAL A 162 -6.79 -32.08 -5.54
N SER A 163 -7.52 -31.45 -6.47
CA SER A 163 -7.34 -31.64 -7.91
C SER A 163 -5.92 -31.24 -8.32
N HIS A 164 -5.19 -32.16 -8.93
CA HIS A 164 -3.82 -31.92 -9.38
C HIS A 164 -3.50 -32.62 -10.70
N THR A 165 -2.51 -32.09 -11.41
CA THR A 165 -1.95 -32.66 -12.64
C THR A 165 -0.67 -33.43 -12.32
N ASP A 166 -0.63 -34.69 -12.71
CA ASP A 166 0.56 -35.54 -12.58
C ASP A 166 1.63 -35.15 -13.62
N TYR A 167 2.83 -34.90 -13.14
CA TYR A 167 4.03 -34.77 -13.98
C TYR A 167 4.95 -35.97 -13.78
N ALA A 168 5.56 -36.45 -14.86
CA ALA A 168 6.47 -37.60 -14.81
C ALA A 168 7.88 -37.24 -14.32
N ASP A 169 8.26 -35.97 -14.47
CA ASP A 169 9.58 -35.46 -14.04
C ASP A 169 9.46 -34.05 -13.43
N MET A 170 10.42 -33.69 -12.57
CA MET A 170 10.44 -32.37 -11.92
C MET A 170 10.64 -31.23 -12.93
N ALA A 171 11.36 -31.49 -14.02
CA ALA A 171 11.69 -30.47 -15.02
C ALA A 171 10.48 -30.03 -15.84
N SER A 172 9.52 -30.91 -16.11
CA SER A 172 8.25 -30.61 -16.78
C SER A 172 7.30 -29.87 -15.83
N GLY A 173 7.22 -30.30 -14.56
CA GLY A 173 6.44 -29.62 -13.53
C GLY A 173 6.89 -28.18 -13.27
N LEU A 174 8.21 -27.95 -13.10
CA LEU A 174 8.75 -26.60 -12.94
C LEU A 174 8.59 -25.74 -14.21
N ARG A 175 8.66 -26.34 -15.40
CA ARG A 175 8.36 -25.62 -16.66
C ARG A 175 6.89 -25.23 -16.76
N ALA A 176 5.98 -26.11 -16.39
CA ALA A 176 4.55 -25.81 -16.33
C ALA A 176 4.26 -24.65 -15.36
N LEU A 177 4.93 -24.62 -14.20
CA LEU A 177 4.86 -23.53 -13.23
C LEU A 177 5.41 -22.20 -13.80
N GLN A 178 6.51 -22.26 -14.55
CA GLN A 178 7.14 -21.09 -15.18
C GLN A 178 6.31 -20.51 -16.34
N VAL A 179 5.64 -21.36 -17.12
CA VAL A 179 4.81 -20.94 -18.27
C VAL A 179 3.42 -20.49 -17.81
N GLY A 180 2.83 -21.15 -16.81
CA GLY A 180 1.60 -20.68 -16.13
C GLY A 180 0.44 -21.62 -16.24
N ASP A 181 0.72 -22.86 -16.63
CA ASP A 181 -0.27 -23.93 -16.70
C ASP A 181 -0.66 -24.42 -15.30
N ILE A 182 0.23 -24.26 -14.31
CA ILE A 182 -0.03 -24.51 -12.90
C ILE A 182 0.42 -23.32 -12.05
N ASP A 183 -0.29 -23.10 -10.94
CA ASP A 183 -0.05 -22.02 -9.98
C ASP A 183 0.90 -22.46 -8.85
N ALA A 184 0.89 -23.76 -8.53
CA ALA A 184 1.74 -24.38 -7.53
C ALA A 184 2.23 -25.76 -7.97
N PHE A 185 3.46 -26.12 -7.62
CA PHE A 185 4.04 -27.43 -7.87
C PHE A 185 4.48 -28.08 -6.56
N VAL A 186 4.01 -29.30 -6.30
CA VAL A 186 4.28 -30.07 -5.08
C VAL A 186 5.19 -31.26 -5.41
N HIS A 187 6.24 -31.46 -4.61
CA HIS A 187 7.17 -32.58 -4.75
C HIS A 187 7.39 -33.27 -3.40
#